data_AF-A0A7K1LBA3-F1
#
_entry.id   AF-A0A7K1LBA3-F1
#
_cell.length_a   1.000
_cell.length_b   1.000
_cell.length_c   1.000
_cell.angle_alpha   90.00
_cell.angle_beta   90.00
_cell.angle_gamma   90.00
#
_symmetry.space_group_name_H-M   'P 1'
#
loop_
_entity.id
_entity.type
_entity.pdbx_description
1 polymer ?
#
loop_
_entity_poly.entity_id
_entity_poly.type
_entity_poly.pdbx_seq_one_letter_code
_entity_poly.pdbx_strand_id
1 'polypeptide(L)'
;MILSRERIAIAAYLAILQSPGTQRAYRSTLRALRAEFSPPDAPFTVAEFDTDASADRVTDWFTGRWGQRAPATFNRNLDALRSAVSYLQDQHWLSTDPTRRLRRRGRTPDRTRALSHSEIDALFDQDLALRERTLYTLLYSLNFAA
;
A
#
# COMPACT_ATOMS: atom_id res chain seq x y z
N MET A 1 13.11 30.02 9.04
CA MET A 1 13.47 28.64 9.45
C MET A 1 12.32 27.65 9.14
N ILE A 2 11.74 27.71 7.93
CA ILE A 2 10.56 26.91 7.52
C ILE A 2 10.95 25.81 6.50
N LEU A 3 12.02 26.03 5.75
CA LEU A 3 12.53 25.17 4.66
C LEU A 3 13.07 23.79 5.08
N SER A 4 13.23 23.51 6.38
CA SER A 4 13.67 22.18 6.85
C SER A 4 12.51 21.20 7.06
N ARG A 5 11.25 21.68 7.12
CA ARG A 5 10.08 20.84 7.43
C ARG A 5 9.54 20.08 6.20
N GLU A 6 9.68 20.65 5.00
CA GLU A 6 9.23 20.03 3.74
C GLU A 6 10.02 18.75 3.39
N ARG A 7 11.31 18.71 3.77
CA ARG A 7 12.25 17.62 3.47
C ARG A 7 11.89 16.25 4.08
N ILE A 8 10.98 16.20 5.04
CA ILE A 8 10.74 15.02 5.90
C ILE A 8 9.33 14.45 5.72
N ALA A 9 8.51 14.96 4.80
CA ALA A 9 7.08 14.64 4.74
C ALA A 9 6.77 13.13 4.60
N ILE A 10 7.36 12.47 3.59
CA ILE A 10 7.18 11.03 3.36
C ILE A 10 7.89 10.18 4.43
N ALA A 11 9.07 10.61 4.90
CA ALA A 11 9.84 9.89 5.90
C ALA A 11 9.17 9.92 7.28
N ALA A 12 8.64 11.07 7.69
CA ALA A 12 7.88 11.26 8.91
C ALA A 12 6.61 10.41 8.91
N TYR A 13 5.86 10.41 7.81
CA TYR A 13 4.70 9.54 7.66
C TYR A 13 5.07 8.04 7.77
N LEU A 14 6.14 7.60 7.11
CA LEU A 14 6.58 6.20 7.20
C LEU A 14 7.07 5.81 8.60
N ALA A 15 7.49 6.78 9.43
CA ALA A 15 7.95 6.54 10.80
C ALA A 15 6.81 6.33 11.81
N ILE A 16 5.59 6.85 11.53
CA ILE A 16 4.43 6.68 12.42
C ILE A 16 3.69 5.35 12.19
N LEU A 17 3.95 4.66 11.08
CA LEU A 17 3.31 3.39 10.76
C LEU A 17 3.81 2.27 11.69
N GLN A 18 2.89 1.71 12.49
CA GLN A 18 3.19 0.70 13.50
C GLN A 18 3.37 -0.73 12.92
N SER A 19 2.76 -1.03 11.77
CA SER A 19 2.78 -2.36 11.16
C SER A 19 3.93 -2.48 10.13
N PRO A 20 4.90 -3.41 10.32
CA PRO A 20 6.01 -3.61 9.37
C PRO A 20 5.55 -3.99 7.95
N GLY A 21 4.47 -4.77 7.84
CA GLY A 21 3.88 -5.16 6.55
C GLY A 21 3.27 -3.98 5.81
N THR A 22 2.51 -3.15 6.53
CA THR A 22 1.90 -1.93 5.99
C THR A 22 2.96 -0.91 5.60
N GLN A 23 3.98 -0.73 6.45
CA GLN A 23 5.11 0.16 6.19
C GLN A 23 5.86 -0.25 4.92
N ARG A 24 6.13 -1.55 4.73
CA ARG A 24 6.81 -2.05 3.52
C ARG A 24 5.98 -1.80 2.26
N ALA A 25 4.68 -2.10 2.31
CA ALA A 25 3.78 -1.90 1.19
C ALA A 25 3.67 -0.41 0.81
N TYR A 26 3.44 0.46 1.79
CA TYR A 26 3.26 1.89 1.57
C TYR A 26 4.56 2.57 1.13
N ARG A 27 5.71 2.13 1.64
CA ARG A 27 7.02 2.64 1.21
C ARG A 27 7.25 2.45 -0.29
N SER A 28 6.76 1.37 -0.90
CA SER A 28 6.88 1.18 -2.35
C SER A 28 6.08 2.24 -3.12
N THR A 29 4.84 2.49 -2.72
CA THR A 29 3.98 3.51 -3.33
C THR A 29 4.56 4.92 -3.18
N LEU A 30 5.00 5.28 -1.97
CA LEU A 30 5.49 6.62 -1.68
C LEU A 30 6.86 6.91 -2.30
N ARG A 31 7.72 5.89 -2.46
CA ARG A 31 8.95 6.03 -3.27
C ARG A 31 8.64 6.34 -4.73
N ALA A 32 7.63 5.66 -5.30
CA ALA A 32 7.21 5.93 -6.66
C ALA A 32 6.63 7.33 -6.82
N LEU A 33 5.86 7.82 -5.82
CA LEU A 33 5.37 9.19 -5.80
C LEU A 33 6.52 10.19 -5.77
N ARG A 34 7.49 10.02 -4.86
CA ARG A 34 8.66 10.91 -4.79
C ARG A 34 9.41 10.96 -6.12
N ALA A 35 9.63 9.81 -6.76
CA ALA A 35 10.37 9.74 -8.02
C ALA A 35 9.65 10.44 -9.19
N GLU A 36 8.33 10.55 -9.15
CA GLU A 36 7.54 11.27 -10.16
C GLU A 36 7.55 12.78 -9.90
N PHE A 37 7.36 13.18 -8.65
CA PHE A 37 7.10 14.58 -8.28
C PHE A 37 8.36 15.31 -7.82
N SER A 38 9.53 14.68 -7.84
CA SER A 38 10.78 15.31 -7.43
C SER A 38 11.98 14.72 -8.16
N PRO A 39 12.95 15.54 -8.57
CA PRO A 39 14.24 15.06 -9.03
C PRO A 39 14.92 14.13 -8.00
N PRO A 40 15.79 13.19 -8.44
CA PRO A 40 16.41 12.19 -7.56
C PRO A 40 17.10 12.77 -6.32
N ASP A 41 17.72 13.94 -6.47
CA ASP A 41 18.50 14.62 -5.43
C ASP A 41 17.76 15.84 -4.83
N ALA A 42 16.54 16.09 -5.28
CA ALA A 42 15.70 17.16 -4.75
C ALA A 42 14.78 16.64 -3.62
N PRO A 43 14.44 17.51 -2.66
CA PRO A 43 13.40 17.22 -1.69
C PRO A 43 12.01 17.16 -2.35
N PHE A 44 11.09 16.46 -1.71
CA PHE A 44 9.69 16.48 -2.10
C PHE A 44 9.03 17.75 -1.57
N THR A 45 8.57 18.61 -2.47
CA THR A 45 7.95 19.89 -2.13
C THR A 45 6.44 19.72 -2.02
N VAL A 46 5.90 19.78 -0.81
CA VAL A 46 4.46 19.62 -0.58
C VAL A 46 3.65 20.74 -1.25
N ALA A 47 4.19 21.95 -1.36
CA ALA A 47 3.52 23.09 -2.01
C ALA A 47 3.21 22.85 -3.49
N GLU A 48 4.10 22.17 -4.24
CA GLU A 48 3.84 21.79 -5.64
C GLU A 48 2.73 20.74 -5.77
N PHE A 49 2.45 20.04 -4.66
CA PHE A 49 1.42 19.03 -4.54
C PHE A 49 0.06 19.61 -4.12
N ASP A 50 -0.03 20.90 -3.74
CA ASP A 50 -1.23 21.56 -3.22
C ASP A 50 -1.97 22.42 -4.27
N THR A 51 -2.08 21.94 -5.50
CA THR A 51 -2.71 22.70 -6.60
C THR A 51 -3.74 21.86 -7.35
N ASP A 52 -4.65 22.50 -8.10
CA ASP A 52 -5.61 21.74 -8.92
C ASP A 52 -4.93 20.96 -10.05
N ALA A 53 -3.83 21.50 -10.58
CA ALA A 53 -2.98 20.85 -11.56
C ALA A 53 -2.26 19.62 -10.98
N SER A 54 -1.88 19.64 -9.70
CA SER A 54 -1.27 18.48 -9.05
C SER A 54 -2.25 17.30 -8.98
N ALA A 55 -3.54 17.56 -8.76
CA ALA A 55 -4.55 16.52 -8.69
C ALA A 55 -4.79 15.81 -10.03
N ASP A 56 -4.69 16.51 -11.17
CA ASP A 56 -4.73 15.89 -12.50
C ASP A 56 -3.47 15.08 -12.74
N ARG A 57 -2.30 15.67 -12.48
CA ARG A 57 -1.02 14.97 -12.61
C ARG A 57 -0.93 13.70 -11.75
N VAL A 58 -1.42 13.74 -10.52
CA VAL A 58 -1.49 12.58 -9.61
C VAL A 58 -2.42 11.52 -10.18
N THR A 59 -3.56 11.92 -10.75
CA THR A 59 -4.52 11.01 -11.34
C THR A 59 -3.92 10.30 -12.56
N ASP A 60 -3.29 11.06 -13.47
CA ASP A 60 -2.67 10.53 -14.68
C ASP A 60 -1.49 9.61 -14.36
N TRP A 61 -0.61 10.03 -13.44
CA TRP A 61 0.50 9.19 -12.98
C TRP A 61 0.01 7.90 -12.32
N PHE A 62 -0.94 8.00 -11.39
CA PHE A 62 -1.43 6.83 -10.64
C PHE A 62 -2.12 5.84 -11.57
N THR A 63 -2.97 6.34 -12.48
CA THR A 63 -3.67 5.50 -13.45
C THR A 63 -2.73 4.94 -14.51
N GLY A 64 -1.73 5.68 -14.98
CA GLY A 64 -0.69 5.15 -15.86
C GLY A 64 0.12 4.02 -15.20
N ARG A 65 0.46 4.16 -13.92
CA ARG A 65 1.30 3.20 -13.21
C ARG A 65 0.57 1.93 -12.77
N TRP A 66 -0.66 2.08 -12.24
CA TRP A 66 -1.40 0.97 -11.64
C TRP A 66 -2.76 0.70 -12.28
N GLY A 67 -3.17 1.46 -13.30
CA GLY A 67 -4.47 1.34 -13.95
C GLY A 67 -4.74 -0.01 -14.61
N GLN A 68 -3.72 -0.79 -14.93
CA GLN A 68 -3.89 -2.16 -15.47
C GLN A 68 -3.65 -3.26 -14.41
N ARG A 69 -3.46 -2.90 -13.14
CA ARG A 69 -3.27 -3.86 -12.06
C ARG A 69 -4.60 -4.35 -11.50
N ALA A 70 -4.54 -5.53 -10.89
CA ALA A 70 -5.67 -6.11 -10.17
C ALA A 70 -6.28 -5.13 -9.15
N PRO A 71 -7.62 -5.15 -8.93
CA PRO A 71 -8.29 -4.21 -8.03
C PRO A 71 -7.69 -4.15 -6.62
N ALA A 72 -7.26 -5.28 -6.06
CA ALA A 72 -6.63 -5.33 -4.74
C ALA A 72 -5.30 -4.55 -4.71
N THR A 73 -4.47 -4.69 -5.74
CA THR A 73 -3.21 -3.96 -5.86
C THR A 73 -3.46 -2.47 -6.10
N PHE A 74 -4.42 -2.12 -6.97
CA PHE A 74 -4.81 -0.73 -7.22
C PHE A 74 -5.26 -0.05 -5.92
N ASN A 75 -6.23 -0.66 -5.21
CA ASN A 75 -6.78 -0.09 -3.98
C ASN A 75 -5.73 0.02 -2.88
N ARG A 76 -4.85 -0.97 -2.71
CA ARG A 76 -3.76 -0.90 -1.72
C ARG A 76 -2.84 0.30 -1.96
N ASN A 77 -2.47 0.57 -3.21
CA ASN A 77 -1.65 1.74 -3.53
C ASN A 77 -2.43 3.05 -3.34
N LEU A 78 -3.73 3.06 -3.66
CA LEU A 78 -4.58 4.23 -3.42
C LEU A 78 -4.73 4.54 -1.93
N ASP A 79 -4.85 3.50 -1.10
CA ASP A 79 -4.94 3.63 0.35
C ASP A 79 -3.64 4.16 0.95
N ALA A 80 -2.49 3.69 0.45
CA ALA A 80 -1.18 4.22 0.83
C ALA A 80 -1.05 5.72 0.53
N LEU A 81 -1.48 6.13 -0.67
CA LEU A 81 -1.43 7.52 -1.10
C LEU A 81 -2.36 8.40 -0.25
N ARG A 82 -3.60 7.96 -0.04
CA ARG A 82 -4.60 8.68 0.76
C ARG A 82 -4.21 8.81 2.22
N SER A 83 -3.64 7.76 2.80
CA SER A 83 -3.21 7.82 4.19
C SER A 83 -2.03 8.78 4.37
N ALA A 84 -1.10 8.84 3.41
CA ALA A 84 -0.07 9.87 3.40
C ALA A 84 -0.66 11.28 3.24
N VAL A 85 -1.59 11.48 2.30
CA VAL A 85 -2.26 12.77 2.08
C VAL A 85 -3.01 13.25 3.32
N SER A 86 -3.77 12.36 3.96
CA SER A 86 -4.46 12.66 5.23
C SER A 86 -3.46 13.13 6.29
N TYR A 87 -2.33 12.44 6.46
CA TYR A 87 -1.29 12.87 7.39
C TYR A 87 -0.74 14.26 7.06
N LEU A 88 -0.50 14.56 5.78
CA LEU A 88 -0.02 15.89 5.36
C LEU A 88 -1.06 16.99 5.64
N GLN A 89 -2.35 16.68 5.48
CA GLN A 89 -3.45 17.59 5.82
C GLN A 89 -3.56 17.80 7.34
N ASP A 90 -3.41 16.73 8.13
CA ASP A 90 -3.42 16.79 9.60
C ASP A 90 -2.25 17.63 10.14
N GLN A 91 -1.10 17.65 9.44
CA GLN A 91 0.02 18.54 9.76
C GLN A 91 -0.14 19.97 9.21
N HIS A 92 -1.25 20.27 8.54
CA HIS A 92 -1.50 21.53 7.83
C HIS A 92 -0.44 21.87 6.78
N TRP A 93 0.17 20.86 6.16
CA TRP A 93 1.15 21.04 5.09
C TRP A 93 0.51 20.98 3.69
N LEU A 94 -0.71 20.45 3.62
CA LEU A 94 -1.48 20.29 2.40
C LEU A 94 -2.90 20.76 2.67
N SER A 95 -3.44 21.62 1.82
CA SER A 95 -4.79 22.20 1.98
C SER A 95 -5.83 21.48 1.11
N THR A 96 -5.40 20.96 -0.04
CA THR A 96 -6.24 20.28 -1.03
C THR A 96 -6.02 18.77 -0.99
N ASP A 97 -7.02 17.98 -1.42
CA ASP A 97 -6.84 16.54 -1.65
C ASP A 97 -6.46 16.30 -3.12
N PRO A 98 -5.19 15.94 -3.43
CA PRO A 98 -4.75 15.63 -4.78
C PRO A 98 -5.21 14.25 -5.27
N THR A 99 -5.77 13.42 -4.38
CA THR A 99 -6.34 12.11 -4.71
C THR A 99 -7.85 12.16 -4.98
N ARG A 100 -8.47 13.34 -4.87
CA ARG A 100 -9.92 13.53 -4.95
C ARG A 100 -10.57 13.06 -6.24
N ARG A 101 -9.80 12.93 -7.33
CA ARG A 101 -10.26 12.43 -8.64
C ARG A 101 -10.12 10.90 -8.77
N LEU A 102 -9.33 10.26 -7.93
CA LEU A 102 -9.15 8.80 -7.92
C LEU A 102 -10.33 8.11 -7.22
N ARG A 103 -10.75 6.96 -7.76
CA ARG A 103 -11.82 6.13 -7.18
C ARG A 103 -11.31 4.72 -6.97
N ARG A 104 -11.68 4.13 -5.82
CA ARG A 104 -11.41 2.72 -5.56
C ARG A 104 -12.11 1.87 -6.61
N ARG A 105 -11.49 0.74 -6.95
CA ARG A 105 -12.08 -0.27 -7.82
C ARG A 105 -12.88 -1.26 -7.00
N GLY A 106 -14.01 -1.71 -7.55
CA GLY A 106 -14.74 -2.85 -6.98
C GLY A 106 -13.81 -4.05 -6.88
N ARG A 107 -13.65 -4.59 -5.68
CA ARG A 107 -12.91 -5.84 -5.49
C ARG A 107 -13.89 -6.97 -5.81
N THR A 108 -13.49 -7.92 -6.67
CA THR A 108 -14.19 -9.20 -6.74
C THR A 108 -14.26 -9.75 -5.32
N PRO A 109 -15.42 -10.25 -4.84
CA PRO A 109 -15.55 -10.82 -3.51
C PRO A 109 -14.40 -11.79 -3.26
N ASP A 110 -13.83 -11.72 -2.06
CA ASP A 110 -12.80 -12.68 -1.68
C ASP A 110 -13.44 -14.07 -1.66
N ARG A 111 -13.07 -14.89 -2.64
CA ARG A 111 -13.55 -16.28 -2.75
C ARG A 111 -12.61 -17.24 -2.03
N THR A 112 -11.62 -16.74 -1.30
CA THR A 112 -10.84 -17.57 -0.39
C THR A 112 -11.78 -18.15 0.66
N ARG A 113 -12.08 -19.42 0.50
CA ARG A 113 -12.88 -20.21 1.44
C ARG A 113 -11.92 -20.91 2.39
N ALA A 114 -12.30 -21.00 3.65
CA ALA A 114 -11.63 -21.87 4.61
C ALA A 114 -11.75 -23.33 4.14
N LEU A 115 -10.63 -24.06 4.14
CA LEU A 115 -10.66 -25.50 3.93
C LEU A 115 -11.30 -26.18 5.14
N SER A 116 -12.20 -27.13 4.89
CA SER A 116 -12.74 -28.00 5.93
C SER A 116 -11.69 -29.02 6.39
N HIS A 117 -11.88 -29.61 7.57
CA HIS A 117 -10.99 -30.68 8.07
C HIS A 117 -10.84 -31.81 7.05
N SER A 118 -11.94 -32.25 6.42
CA SER A 118 -11.90 -33.31 5.40
C SER A 118 -11.09 -32.92 4.14
N GLU A 119 -11.05 -31.64 3.79
CA GLU A 119 -10.25 -31.17 2.65
C GLU A 119 -8.78 -31.02 3.02
N ILE A 120 -8.50 -30.72 4.28
CA ILE A 120 -7.15 -30.72 4.85
C ILE A 120 -6.62 -32.17 4.89
N ASP A 121 -7.42 -33.13 5.35
CA ASP A 121 -7.06 -34.55 5.35
C ASP A 121 -6.79 -35.05 3.92
N ALA A 122 -7.66 -34.72 2.98
CA ALA A 122 -7.47 -35.05 1.56
C ALA A 122 -6.21 -34.40 0.95
N LEU A 123 -5.77 -33.23 1.46
CA LEU A 123 -4.51 -32.61 1.05
C LEU A 123 -3.30 -33.40 1.60
N PHE A 124 -3.39 -33.91 2.83
CA PHE A 124 -2.34 -34.72 3.45
C PHE A 124 -2.25 -36.14 2.90
N ASP A 125 -3.32 -36.63 2.27
CA ASP A 125 -3.36 -37.93 1.57
C ASP A 125 -2.78 -37.88 0.16
N GLN A 126 -2.47 -36.69 -0.38
CA GLN A 126 -1.72 -36.57 -1.62
C GLN A 126 -0.26 -36.98 -1.42
N ASP A 127 0.38 -37.46 -2.49
CA ASP A 127 1.80 -37.81 -2.50
C ASP A 127 2.68 -36.54 -2.52
N LEU A 128 2.67 -35.83 -1.39
CA LEU A 128 3.45 -34.61 -1.17
C LEU A 128 4.88 -34.95 -0.77
N ALA A 129 5.83 -34.15 -1.25
CA ALA A 129 7.21 -34.25 -0.78
C ALA A 129 7.27 -34.01 0.74
N LEU A 130 8.18 -34.70 1.44
CA LEU A 130 8.32 -34.63 2.90
C LEU A 130 8.43 -33.18 3.43
N ARG A 131 9.08 -32.29 2.66
CA ARG A 131 9.20 -30.86 2.98
C ARG A 131 7.84 -30.15 2.97
N GLU A 132 7.00 -30.40 1.98
CA GLU A 132 5.69 -29.77 1.83
C GLU A 132 4.74 -30.29 2.90
N ARG A 133 4.75 -31.60 3.14
CA ARG A 133 3.97 -32.22 4.22
C ARG A 133 4.34 -31.64 5.58
N THR A 134 5.64 -31.49 5.86
CA THR A 134 6.13 -30.86 7.10
C THR A 134 5.68 -29.40 7.20
N LEU A 135 5.80 -28.63 6.12
CA LEU A 135 5.36 -27.23 6.08
C LEU A 135 3.85 -27.10 6.38
N TYR A 136 3.01 -27.91 5.73
CA TYR A 136 1.56 -27.88 5.94
C TYR A 136 1.16 -28.31 7.35
N THR A 137 1.78 -29.35 7.89
CA THR A 137 1.54 -29.77 9.28
C THR A 137 1.88 -28.67 10.28
N LEU A 138 3.03 -28.00 10.11
CA LEU A 138 3.43 -26.91 10.99
C LEU A 138 2.52 -25.67 10.85
N LEU A 139 2.16 -25.30 9.63
CA LEU A 139 1.24 -24.18 9.40
C LEU A 139 -0.14 -24.45 10.01
N TYR A 140 -0.63 -25.69 9.96
CA TYR A 140 -1.90 -26.05 10.57
C TYR A 140 -1.82 -26.09 12.10
N SER A 141 -0.83 -26.79 12.67
CA SER A 141 -0.73 -26.99 14.11
C SER A 141 -0.40 -25.71 14.89
N LEU A 142 0.41 -24.82 14.31
CA LEU A 142 0.78 -23.55 14.95
C LEU A 142 -0.33 -22.50 14.89
N ASN A 143 -1.23 -22.59 13.92
CA ASN A 143 -2.29 -21.60 13.74
C ASN A 143 -3.55 -21.91 14.57
N PHE A 144 -3.64 -23.10 15.19
CA PHE A 144 -4.75 -23.53 16.06
C PHE A 144 -4.38 -23.59 17.55
N ALA A 145 -3.16 -23.17 17.92
CA ALA A 145 -2.63 -23.24 19.29
C ALA A 145 -2.72 -21.90 20.08
N ALA A 146 -3.67 -21.02 19.76
CA ALA A 146 -3.91 -19.75 20.47
C ALA A 146 -5.36 -19.64 20.93
#